data_AF-A0A426VV95-F1
#
_entry.id   AF-A0A426VV95-F1
#
_cell.length_a   1.000
_cell.length_b   1.000
_cell.length_c   1.000
_cell.angle_alpha   90.00
_cell.angle_beta   90.00
_cell.angle_gamma   90.00
#
_symmetry.space_group_name_H-M   'P 1'
#
loop_
_entity.id
_entity.type
_entity.pdbx_description
1 polymer ?
#
loop_
_entity_poly.entity_id
_entity_poly.type
_entity_poly.pdbx_seq_one_letter_code
_entity_poly.pdbx_strand_id
1 'polypeptide(L)' 'MKQLFEFNKNKTFFGLDVYIPGVKLRDIEKLPFAQFFKASHVGSTMALIDGENYVYLHDWERFCKSFIQHGKHRYQDNLQ' A
#
# COMPACT_ATOMS: atom_id res chain seq x y z
N MET A 1 12.53 13.94 -21.93
CA MET A 1 13.01 14.11 -20.54
C MET A 1 12.85 12.76 -19.85
N LYS A 2 13.95 12.01 -19.71
CA LYS A 2 13.95 10.68 -19.07
C LYS A 2 14.24 10.93 -17.58
N GLN A 3 13.22 10.87 -16.72
CA GLN A 3 13.47 10.90 -15.29
C GLN A 3 14.21 9.60 -14.94
N LEU A 4 15.49 9.75 -14.63
CA LEU A 4 16.37 8.71 -14.13
C LEU A 4 15.88 8.33 -12.73
N PHE A 5 15.26 7.16 -12.63
CA PHE A 5 14.93 6.54 -11.35
C PHE A 5 16.22 5.99 -10.72
N GLU A 6 16.95 6.84 -9.99
CA GLU A 6 17.99 6.36 -9.10
C GLU A 6 17.36 5.74 -7.84
N PHE A 7 17.77 4.52 -7.52
CA PHE A 7 17.33 3.80 -6.34
C PHE A 7 18.43 3.83 -5.28
N ASN A 8 18.12 4.31 -4.06
CA ASN A 8 18.35 3.54 -2.82
C ASN A 8 17.88 4.26 -1.53
N LYS A 9 16.55 4.31 -1.35
CA LYS A 9 15.80 4.38 -0.07
C LYS A 9 14.30 4.04 -0.26
N ASN A 10 13.95 3.45 -1.41
CA ASN A 10 12.59 3.48 -1.99
C ASN A 10 11.84 2.15 -1.80
N LYS A 11 12.07 1.43 -0.70
CA LYS A 11 11.30 0.22 -0.38
C LYS A 11 10.47 0.41 0.88
N THR A 12 9.25 -0.13 0.86
CA THR A 12 8.35 -0.15 2.02
C THR A 12 8.77 -1.22 3.03
N PHE A 13 8.14 -1.25 4.20
CA PHE A 13 8.31 -2.31 5.21
C PHE A 13 8.13 -3.74 4.67
N PHE A 14 7.38 -3.90 3.58
CA PHE A 14 7.12 -5.20 2.93
C PHE A 14 7.89 -5.39 1.61
N GLY A 15 8.96 -4.61 1.39
CA GLY A 15 9.86 -4.78 0.25
C GLY A 15 9.34 -4.27 -1.10
N LEU A 16 8.13 -3.68 -1.13
CA LEU A 16 7.56 -3.08 -2.33
C LEU A 16 8.31 -1.80 -2.73
N ASP A 17 8.44 -1.58 -4.03
CA ASP A 17 9.01 -0.34 -4.58
C ASP A 17 8.07 0.86 -4.38
N VAL A 18 8.65 1.99 -4.02
CA VAL A 18 7.98 3.27 -3.86
C VAL A 18 8.18 4.09 -5.13
N TYR A 19 7.08 4.49 -5.75
CA TYR A 19 7.02 5.41 -6.88
C TYR A 19 6.38 6.73 -6.44
N ILE A 20 6.36 7.71 -7.33
CA ILE A 20 5.52 8.90 -7.16
C ILE A 20 4.19 8.61 -7.88
N PRO A 21 3.03 8.62 -7.19
CA PRO A 21 2.81 9.14 -5.83
C PRO A 21 2.79 8.07 -4.71
N GLY A 22 3.04 6.80 -5.04
CA GLY A 22 3.14 5.75 -4.01
C GLY A 22 3.43 4.37 -4.57
N VAL A 23 2.75 3.35 -4.07
CA VAL A 23 3.04 1.94 -4.33
C VAL A 23 2.04 1.38 -5.32
N LYS A 24 2.49 0.57 -6.27
CA LYS A 24 1.60 -0.06 -7.27
C LYS A 24 0.66 -1.06 -6.61
N LEU A 25 -0.62 -0.95 -6.90
CA LEU A 25 -1.65 -1.85 -6.38
C LEU A 25 -1.35 -3.32 -6.75
N ARG A 26 -0.94 -3.59 -7.99
CA ARG A 26 -0.60 -4.94 -8.46
C ARG A 26 0.53 -5.62 -7.68
N ASP A 27 1.43 -4.85 -7.08
CA ASP A 27 2.54 -5.38 -6.30
C ASP A 27 2.10 -5.62 -4.84
N ILE A 28 1.19 -4.79 -4.33
CA ILE A 28 0.46 -5.05 -3.08
C ILE A 28 -0.37 -6.34 -3.20
N GLU A 29 -1.02 -6.57 -4.33
CA GLU A 29 -1.87 -7.76 -4.58
C GLU A 29 -1.11 -9.09 -4.54
N LYS A 30 0.22 -9.07 -4.68
CA LYS A 30 1.09 -10.26 -4.58
C LYS A 30 1.47 -10.61 -3.14
N LEU A 31 1.17 -9.74 -2.18
CA LEU A 31 1.50 -9.97 -0.77
C LEU A 31 0.51 -10.96 -0.13
N PRO A 32 0.95 -11.77 0.84
CA PRO A 32 0.10 -12.80 1.46
C PRO A 32 -1.10 -12.23 2.24
N PHE A 33 -1.10 -10.93 2.53
CA PHE A 33 -2.18 -10.22 3.21
C PHE A 33 -2.92 -9.21 2.32
N ALA A 34 -2.77 -9.32 0.99
CA ALA A 34 -3.44 -8.43 0.03
C ALA A 34 -4.96 -8.34 0.24
N GLN A 35 -5.60 -9.45 0.63
CA GLN A 35 -7.04 -9.46 0.93
C GLN A 35 -7.39 -8.59 2.13
N PHE A 36 -6.57 -8.59 3.18
CA PHE A 36 -6.74 -7.72 4.36
C PHE A 36 -6.57 -6.25 3.98
N PHE A 37 -5.56 -5.95 3.16
CA PHE A 37 -5.38 -4.60 2.62
C PHE A 37 -6.62 -4.16 1.84
N LYS A 38 -7.10 -4.97 0.89
CA LYS A 38 -8.26 -4.65 0.05
C LYS A 38 -9.50 -4.36 0.89
N ALA A 39 -9.77 -5.15 1.93
CA ALA A 39 -10.87 -4.87 2.86
C ALA A 39 -10.71 -3.53 3.59
N SER A 40 -9.48 -3.17 3.97
CA SER A 40 -9.17 -1.90 4.67
C SER A 40 -9.18 -0.66 3.79
N HIS A 41 -9.12 -0.85 2.47
CA HIS A 41 -8.96 0.20 1.47
C HIS A 41 -10.22 0.42 0.62
N VAL A 42 -11.34 -0.24 0.95
CA VAL A 42 -12.60 -0.04 0.24
C VAL A 42 -13.03 1.43 0.37
N GLY A 43 -13.26 2.09 -0.77
CA GLY A 43 -13.66 3.50 -0.83
C GLY A 43 -12.52 4.51 -0.72
N SER A 44 -11.26 4.07 -0.59
CA SER A 44 -10.10 4.97 -0.63
C SER A 44 -9.82 5.48 -2.05
N THR A 45 -9.39 6.74 -2.15
CA THR A 45 -8.92 7.32 -3.41
C THR A 45 -7.56 6.73 -3.79
N MET A 46 -7.42 6.30 -5.04
CA MET A 46 -6.15 5.84 -5.62
C MET A 46 -5.75 6.73 -6.79
N ALA A 47 -4.46 6.77 -7.11
CA ALA A 47 -3.98 7.45 -8.30
C ALA A 47 -3.98 6.50 -9.50
N LEU A 48 -4.48 6.96 -10.65
CA LEU A 48 -4.42 6.27 -11.93
C LEU A 48 -3.44 7.01 -12.84
N ILE A 49 -2.30 6.39 -13.15
CA ILE A 49 -1.25 6.97 -13.99
C ILE A 49 -0.87 5.95 -15.04
N ASP A 50 -0.99 6.31 -16.32
CA ASP A 50 -0.69 5.44 -17.47
C ASP A 50 -1.39 4.07 -17.40
N GLY A 51 -2.63 4.03 -16.88
CA GLY A 51 -3.41 2.80 -16.72
C GLY A 51 -3.04 1.94 -15.51
N GLU A 52 -2.08 2.37 -14.69
CA GLU A 52 -1.66 1.69 -13.47
C GLU A 52 -2.24 2.36 -12.22
N ASN A 53 -2.77 1.56 -11.30
CA ASN A 53 -3.29 2.04 -10.03
C ASN A 53 -2.17 2.10 -8.98
N TYR A 54 -2.09 3.22 -8.28
CA TYR A 54 -1.17 3.44 -7.17
C TYR A 54 -1.93 3.77 -5.90
N VAL A 55 -1.54 3.11 -4.82
CA VAL A 55 -1.91 3.46 -3.46
C VAL A 55 -0.94 4.54 -2.99
N TYR A 56 -1.46 5.67 -2.52
CA TYR A 56 -0.60 6.74 -2.00
C TYR A 56 0.30 6.22 -0.88
N LEU A 57 1.55 6.68 -0.85
CA LEU A 57 2.54 6.16 0.09
C LEU A 57 2.07 6.30 1.55
N HIS A 58 1.49 7.44 1.92
CA HIS A 58 1.01 7.69 3.28
C HIS A 58 -0.14 6.74 3.69
N ASP A 59 -1.02 6.38 2.77
CA ASP A 59 -2.11 5.43 3.01
C ASP A 59 -1.57 4.00 3.21
N TRP A 60 -0.60 3.62 2.38
CA TRP A 60 0.09 2.34 2.51
C TRP A 60 0.85 2.23 3.84
N GLU A 61 1.63 3.24 4.20
CA GLU A 61 2.38 3.27 5.46
C GLU A 61 1.46 3.25 6.68
N ARG A 62 0.34 3.97 6.64
CA ARG A 62 -0.67 3.97 7.71
C ARG A 62 -1.31 2.60 7.86
N PHE A 63 -1.58 1.90 6.76
CA PHE A 63 -2.03 0.50 6.80
C PHE A 63 -0.95 -0.40 7.42
N CYS A 64 0.30 -0.33 6.93
CA CYS A 64 1.40 -1.17 7.40
C CYS A 64 1.62 -1.02 8.91
N LYS A 65 1.63 0.23 9.41
CA LYS A 65 1.75 0.50 10.84
C LYS A 65 0.61 -0.12 11.65
N SER A 66 -0.64 0.05 11.19
CA SER A 66 -1.81 -0.55 11.84
C SER A 66 -1.73 -2.08 11.85
N PHE A 67 -1.34 -2.67 10.72
CA PHE A 67 -1.22 -4.11 10.54
C PHE A 67 -0.13 -4.73 11.43
N ILE A 68 1.05 -4.10 11.51
CA ILE A 68 2.16 -4.55 12.37
C ILE A 68 1.80 -4.41 13.86
N GLN A 69 1.15 -3.32 14.25
CA GLN A 69 0.85 -3.05 15.66
C GLN A 69 -0.28 -3.92 16.22
N HIS A 70 -1.29 -4.23 15.42
CA HIS A 70 -2.52 -4.86 15.92
C HIS A 70 -2.79 -6.24 15.31
N GLY A 71 -2.13 -6.61 14.20
CA GLY A 71 -2.45 -7.82 13.44
C GLY A 71 -3.91 -7.88 12.97
N LYS A 72 -4.63 -6.75 13.01
CA LYS A 72 -6.09 -6.65 12.86
C LYS A 72 -6.48 -5.48 11.99
N HIS A 73 -7.62 -5.62 11.32
CA HIS A 73 -8.25 -4.59 10.51
C HIS A 73 -8.77 -3.42 11.36
N ARG A 74 -8.85 -2.20 10.80
CA ARG A 74 -9.38 -0.98 11.48
C ARG A 74 -10.76 -1.14 12.12
N TYR A 75 -11.53 -2.16 11.70
CA TYR A 75 -12.89 -2.43 12.18
C TYR A 75 -13.02 -3.81 12.85
N GLN A 76 -11.92 -4.38 13.35
CA GLN A 76 -11.93 -5.65 14.07
C GLN A 76 -11.94 -5.46 15.59
N ASP A 77 -12.74 -4.49 16.06
CA ASP A 77 -13.11 -4.40 17.46
C ASP A 77 -14.41 -5.19 17.67
N ASN A 78 -14.30 -6.27 18.44
CA ASN A 78 -15.38 -6.97 19.14
C ASN A 78 -16.45 -7.68 18.29
N LEU A 79 -16.16 -8.93 17.92
CA LEU A 79 -17.15 -10.01 18.04
C LEU A 79 -16.72 -10.85 19.25
N GLN A 80 -17.32 -10.54 20.41
CA GLN A 80 -17.37 -11.45 21.56
C GLN A 80 -18.51 -12.46 21.35
#